data_AF-A0A069BDL5-F1
#
_entry.id   AF-A0A069BDL5-F1
#
_cell.length_a   1.000
_cell.length_b   1.000
_cell.length_c   1.000
_cell.angle_alpha   90.00
_cell.angle_beta   90.00
_cell.angle_gamma   90.00
#
_symmetry.space_group_name_H-M   'P 1'
#
loop_
_entity.id
_entity.type
_entity.pdbx_description
1 polymer ?
#
loop_
_entity_poly.entity_id
_entity_poly.type
_entity_poly.pdbx_seq_one_letter_code
_entity_poly.pdbx_strand_id
1 'polypeptide(L)'
;MSSDILYTDSEISSSPSAFSTRFAYDSDWVAANNSINTSLIFKHNLKCIPYPLCLFFSPDQEAVYPLIWNYYGPNAGNPVSIKLDQTKVTLSIGSGIPLHGYFDPQTGGWTYWRSGFFRVTIPSQ
;
A
#
# COMPACT_ATOMS: atom_id res chain seq x y z
N MET A 1 -0.99 -28.77 27.85
CA MET A 1 -0.58 -28.93 26.44
C MET A 1 -0.03 -27.58 25.99
N SER A 2 1.28 -27.50 25.76
CA SER A 2 1.93 -26.28 25.30
C SER A 2 1.86 -26.30 23.78
N SER A 3 1.11 -25.38 23.17
CA SER A 3 1.11 -25.21 21.72
C SER A 3 2.29 -24.30 21.37
N ASP A 4 3.35 -24.90 20.85
CA ASP A 4 4.49 -24.18 20.29
C ASP A 4 4.01 -23.38 19.08
N ILE A 5 3.91 -22.06 19.24
CA ILE A 5 3.65 -21.14 18.14
C ILE A 5 4.96 -21.02 17.36
N LEU A 6 5.02 -21.68 16.21
CA LEU A 6 6.08 -21.50 15.22
C LEU A 6 5.95 -20.09 14.64
N TYR A 7 6.83 -19.19 15.08
CA TYR A 7 7.09 -17.94 14.38
C TYR A 7 7.93 -18.26 13.14
N THR A 8 7.31 -18.20 11.96
CA THR A 8 8.05 -18.25 10.69
C THR A 8 8.43 -16.82 10.33
N ASP A 9 9.70 -16.58 10.06
CA ASP A 9 10.16 -15.30 9.52
C ASP A 9 9.51 -15.07 8.16
N SER A 10 8.95 -13.88 7.94
CA SER A 10 8.38 -13.50 6.64
C SER A 10 9.48 -13.55 5.58
N GLU A 11 9.23 -14.20 4.43
CA GLU A 11 10.18 -14.26 3.32
C GLU A 11 10.34 -12.92 2.58
N ILE A 12 9.59 -11.90 2.99
CA ILE A 12 9.61 -10.59 2.34
C ILE A 12 10.57 -9.68 3.07
N SER A 13 11.63 -9.30 2.36
CA SER A 13 12.65 -8.37 2.83
C SER A 13 12.00 -7.14 3.47
N SER A 14 12.22 -6.99 4.77
CA SER A 14 11.94 -5.76 5.53
C SER A 14 13.00 -4.68 5.30
N SER A 15 14.04 -5.00 4.51
CA SER A 15 15.11 -4.08 4.15
C SER A 15 14.76 -3.32 2.86
N PRO A 16 14.98 -1.99 2.82
CA PRO A 16 14.71 -1.19 1.64
C PRO A 16 15.47 -1.72 0.43
N SER A 17 14.79 -1.81 -0.72
CA SER A 17 15.46 -1.98 -2.01
C SER A 17 16.46 -0.83 -2.19
N ALA A 18 17.75 -1.13 -2.25
CA ALA A 18 18.81 -0.12 -2.35
C ALA A 18 18.82 0.52 -3.75
N PHE A 19 17.95 1.50 -3.98
CA PHE A 19 17.98 2.33 -5.16
C PHE A 19 18.90 3.54 -4.96
N SER A 20 19.49 4.04 -6.05
CA SER A 20 20.12 5.36 -6.02
C SER A 20 19.06 6.39 -5.63
N THR A 21 19.25 7.04 -4.47
CA THR A 21 18.27 7.93 -3.81
C THR A 21 17.81 9.14 -4.64
N ARG A 22 18.42 9.35 -5.81
CA ARG A 22 18.08 10.44 -6.75
C ARG A 22 17.16 10.02 -7.89
N PHE A 23 17.01 8.72 -8.15
CA PHE A 23 16.30 8.25 -9.35
C PHE A 23 15.13 7.32 -9.04
N ALA A 24 15.14 6.64 -7.90
CA ALA A 24 14.06 5.75 -7.49
C ALA A 24 13.74 5.92 -6.01
N TYR A 25 12.55 5.45 -5.64
CA TYR A 25 12.06 5.48 -4.28
C TYR A 25 11.25 4.22 -4.00
N ASP A 26 11.42 3.71 -2.78
CA ASP A 26 10.67 2.59 -2.25
C ASP A 26 10.37 2.92 -0.79
N SER A 27 9.09 2.92 -0.42
CA SER A 27 8.69 3.33 0.92
C SER A 27 8.75 2.23 1.97
N ASP A 28 9.00 0.98 1.54
CA ASP A 28 8.62 -0.21 2.29
C ASP A 28 7.11 -0.26 2.60
N TRP A 29 6.69 -1.26 3.36
CA TRP A 29 5.31 -1.46 3.78
C TRP A 29 4.97 -0.58 4.98
N VAL A 30 3.97 0.29 4.83
CA VAL A 30 3.46 1.16 5.89
C VAL A 30 2.08 0.70 6.32
N ALA A 31 1.94 0.36 7.60
CA ALA A 31 0.70 -0.10 8.18
C ALA A 31 -0.40 0.98 8.12
N ALA A 32 -1.63 0.55 7.92
CA ALA A 32 -2.81 1.40 7.88
C ALA A 32 -4.05 0.69 8.40
N ASN A 33 -5.02 1.48 8.84
CA ASN A 33 -6.38 1.05 9.10
C ASN A 33 -7.36 2.16 8.68
N ASN A 34 -8.65 1.84 8.63
CA ASN A 34 -9.73 2.76 8.29
C ASN A 34 -10.61 3.13 9.51
N SER A 35 -10.08 3.03 10.73
CA SER A 35 -10.85 3.36 11.93
C SER A 35 -11.14 4.87 12.01
N ILE A 36 -10.19 5.69 11.54
CA ILE A 36 -10.30 7.15 11.50
C ILE A 36 -9.87 7.67 10.13
N ASN A 37 -10.28 8.90 9.80
CA ASN A 37 -9.70 9.61 8.66
C ASN A 37 -8.23 9.90 8.98
N THR A 38 -7.31 9.52 8.09
CA THR A 38 -5.87 9.75 8.30
C THR A 38 -5.15 9.98 6.97
N SER A 39 -3.89 10.41 7.04
CA SER A 39 -3.02 10.54 5.88
C SER A 39 -1.77 9.71 6.09
N LEU A 40 -1.46 8.85 5.12
CA LEU A 40 -0.16 8.20 5.02
C LEU A 40 0.76 9.09 4.21
N ILE A 41 1.94 9.40 4.76
CA ILE A 41 2.90 10.32 4.16
C ILE A 41 4.19 9.57 3.87
N PHE A 42 4.52 9.46 2.59
CA PHE A 42 5.69 8.76 2.06
C PHE A 42 6.69 9.79 1.54
N LYS A 43 7.72 10.08 2.34
CA LYS A 43 8.74 11.10 2.00
C LYS A 43 9.80 10.51 1.07
N HIS A 44 10.08 11.21 -0.03
CA HIS A 44 11.13 10.86 -0.99
C HIS A 44 12.05 12.06 -1.27
N ASN A 45 13.21 11.81 -1.89
CA ASN A 45 14.22 12.84 -2.14
C ASN A 45 14.46 13.15 -3.64
N LEU A 46 13.51 12.78 -4.51
CA LEU A 46 13.63 12.92 -5.97
C LEU A 46 13.71 14.38 -6.46
N LYS A 47 13.26 15.37 -5.68
CA LYS A 47 13.24 16.81 -6.03
C LYS A 47 12.42 17.16 -7.28
N CYS A 48 11.64 16.22 -7.79
CA CYS A 48 10.68 16.40 -8.87
C CYS A 48 9.36 15.72 -8.49
N ILE A 49 8.28 16.07 -9.18
CA ILE A 49 7.02 15.34 -9.05
C ILE A 49 7.22 13.98 -9.75
N PRO A 50 7.10 12.85 -9.03
CA PRO A 50 7.46 11.55 -9.59
C PRO A 50 6.43 11.05 -10.61
N TYR A 51 6.93 10.45 -11.69
CA TYR A 51 6.12 9.73 -12.68
C TYR A 51 6.99 8.69 -13.43
N PRO A 52 6.56 7.42 -13.57
CA PRO A 52 5.33 6.83 -13.03
C PRO A 52 5.39 6.58 -11.51
N LEU A 53 4.23 6.36 -10.90
CA LEU A 53 4.06 5.98 -9.50
C LEU A 53 3.37 4.62 -9.43
N CYS A 54 3.92 3.68 -8.66
CA CYS A 54 3.28 2.41 -8.36
C CYS A 54 2.82 2.39 -6.90
N LEU A 55 1.59 1.96 -6.69
CA LEU A 55 0.99 1.79 -5.37
C LEU A 55 0.58 0.34 -5.20
N PHE A 56 0.89 -0.21 -4.05
CA PHE A 56 0.56 -1.58 -3.68
C PHE A 56 -0.15 -1.60 -2.34
N PHE A 57 -1.09 -2.53 -2.22
CA PHE A 57 -1.71 -2.90 -0.96
C PHE A 57 -1.34 -4.35 -0.63
N SER A 58 -1.17 -4.63 0.65
CA SER A 58 -1.08 -5.99 1.15
C SER A 58 -1.81 -6.13 2.48
N PRO A 59 -2.66 -7.15 2.67
CA PRO A 59 -3.31 -7.38 3.95
C PRO A 59 -2.36 -7.93 5.03
N ASP A 60 -1.31 -8.64 4.62
CA ASP A 60 -0.44 -9.48 5.46
C ASP A 60 1.06 -9.33 5.15
N GLN A 61 1.41 -8.44 4.21
CA GLN A 61 2.73 -8.29 3.60
C GLN A 61 3.14 -9.43 2.67
N GLU A 62 2.36 -10.51 2.50
CA GLU A 62 2.63 -11.65 1.62
C GLU A 62 1.86 -11.56 0.29
N ALA A 63 0.55 -11.35 0.37
CA ALA A 63 -0.30 -11.13 -0.79
C ALA A 63 -0.18 -9.68 -1.26
N VAL A 64 0.22 -9.47 -2.51
CA VAL A 64 0.41 -8.12 -3.07
C VAL A 64 -0.64 -7.82 -4.12
N TYR A 65 -1.37 -6.73 -3.90
CA TYR A 65 -2.40 -6.24 -4.80
C TYR A 65 -1.97 -4.89 -5.39
N PRO A 66 -1.83 -4.78 -6.74
CA PRO A 66 -1.58 -3.49 -7.36
C PRO A 66 -2.81 -2.59 -7.18
N LEU A 67 -2.58 -1.37 -6.71
CA LEU A 67 -3.66 -0.44 -6.44
C LEU A 67 -3.97 0.37 -7.70
N ILE A 68 -5.13 0.08 -8.29
CA ILE A 68 -5.66 0.83 -9.43
C ILE A 68 -6.71 1.80 -8.92
N TRP A 69 -6.31 3.05 -8.72
CA TRP A 69 -7.14 4.08 -8.07
C TRP A 69 -8.44 4.41 -8.84
N ASN A 70 -8.46 4.21 -10.16
CA ASN A 70 -9.60 4.57 -11.00
C ASN A 70 -10.70 3.49 -11.11
N TYR A 71 -10.64 2.39 -10.33
CA TYR A 71 -11.71 1.40 -10.39
C TYR A 71 -12.98 1.92 -9.70
N TYR A 72 -14.03 2.14 -10.50
CA TYR A 72 -15.32 2.65 -10.06
C TYR A 72 -16.07 1.61 -9.23
N GLY A 73 -15.82 1.64 -7.93
CA GLY A 73 -16.62 0.95 -6.93
C GLY A 73 -16.56 1.76 -5.63
N PRO A 74 -17.66 2.35 -5.14
CA PRO A 74 -17.66 3.16 -3.90
C PRO A 74 -17.18 2.38 -2.66
N ASN A 75 -17.02 1.06 -2.77
CA ASN A 75 -16.60 0.14 -1.71
C ASN A 75 -15.27 -0.57 -2.01
N ALA A 76 -14.58 -0.26 -3.12
CA ALA A 76 -13.46 -1.07 -3.60
C ALA A 76 -12.10 -0.72 -2.96
N GLY A 77 -11.95 0.42 -2.28
CA GLY A 77 -10.76 0.64 -1.44
C GLY A 77 -10.40 2.09 -1.15
N ASN A 78 -9.46 2.23 -0.23
CA ASN A 78 -8.63 3.40 -0.04
C ASN A 78 -7.38 3.31 -0.94
N PRO A 79 -6.67 4.41 -1.16
CA PRO A 79 -6.95 5.76 -0.67
C PRO A 79 -8.09 6.44 -1.42
N VAL A 80 -8.82 7.31 -0.70
CA VAL A 80 -9.86 8.17 -1.30
C VAL A 80 -9.26 9.24 -2.21
N SER A 81 -8.03 9.66 -1.92
CA SER A 81 -7.27 10.58 -2.77
C SER A 81 -5.77 10.39 -2.64
N ILE A 82 -5.07 10.70 -3.73
CA ILE A 82 -3.62 10.68 -3.81
C ILE A 82 -3.14 12.08 -4.15
N LYS A 83 -2.15 12.58 -3.41
CA LYS A 83 -1.46 13.84 -3.69
C LYS A 83 0.04 13.59 -3.82
N LEU A 84 0.64 14.15 -4.85
CA LEU A 84 2.07 14.10 -5.12
C LEU A 84 2.66 15.50 -5.05
N ASP A 85 3.85 15.63 -4.47
CA ASP A 85 4.69 16.80 -4.62
C ASP A 85 6.17 16.39 -4.82
N GLN A 86 7.08 17.36 -4.86
CA GLN A 86 8.49 17.12 -5.15
C GLN A 86 9.23 16.32 -4.07
N THR A 87 8.59 16.10 -2.92
CA THR A 87 9.21 15.55 -1.71
C THR A 87 8.38 14.46 -1.03
N LYS A 88 7.11 14.28 -1.40
CA LYS A 88 6.26 13.26 -0.80
C LYS A 88 5.11 12.82 -1.69
N VAL A 89 4.67 11.60 -1.41
CA VAL A 89 3.37 11.06 -1.80
C VAL A 89 2.49 11.02 -0.55
N THR A 90 1.25 11.50 -0.68
CA THR A 90 0.26 11.47 0.40
C THR A 90 -0.94 10.65 -0.05
N LEU A 91 -1.29 9.63 0.74
CA LEU A 91 -2.49 8.84 0.55
C LEU A 91 -3.49 9.21 1.63
N SER A 92 -4.68 9.68 1.24
CA SER A 92 -5.76 9.99 2.18
C SER A 92 -6.57 8.73 2.43
N ILE A 93 -6.65 8.31 3.69
CA ILE A 93 -7.43 7.16 4.13
C ILE A 93 -8.74 7.67 4.73
N GLY A 94 -9.85 7.32 4.10
CA GLY A 94 -11.20 7.57 4.59
C GLY A 94 -11.65 6.49 5.57
N SER A 95 -12.24 6.93 6.68
CA SER A 95 -12.83 6.07 7.69
C SER A 95 -14.04 5.30 7.14
N GLY A 96 -14.22 4.06 7.60
CA GLY A 96 -15.37 3.23 7.23
C GLY A 96 -15.29 2.58 5.85
N ILE A 97 -14.47 3.11 4.93
CA ILE A 97 -14.23 2.55 3.59
C ILE A 97 -13.12 1.49 3.69
N PRO A 98 -13.28 0.27 3.13
CA PRO A 98 -12.21 -0.73 3.11
C PRO A 98 -10.87 -0.14 2.61
N LEU A 99 -9.74 -0.67 3.10
CA LEU A 99 -8.44 -0.31 2.55
C LEU A 99 -8.26 -0.83 1.13
N HIS A 100 -8.72 -2.05 0.86
CA HIS A 100 -8.76 -2.63 -0.47
C HIS A 100 -9.85 -3.71 -0.54
N GLY A 101 -10.28 -4.04 -1.76
CA GLY A 101 -11.15 -5.16 -2.04
C GLY A 101 -10.64 -5.98 -3.21
N TYR A 102 -10.79 -7.29 -3.13
CA TYR A 102 -10.47 -8.23 -4.20
C TYR A 102 -11.70 -9.05 -4.55
N PHE A 103 -12.07 -9.06 -5.84
CA PHE A 103 -13.12 -9.90 -6.37
C PHE A 103 -12.53 -11.19 -6.93
N ASP A 104 -12.99 -12.32 -6.42
CA ASP A 104 -12.65 -13.62 -6.96
C ASP A 104 -13.81 -14.13 -7.86
N PRO A 105 -13.63 -14.21 -9.18
CA PRO A 105 -14.67 -14.67 -10.10
C PRO A 105 -14.99 -16.16 -9.95
N GLN A 106 -14.12 -16.97 -9.34
CA GLN A 106 -14.38 -18.40 -9.14
C GLN A 106 -15.43 -18.63 -8.05
N THR A 107 -15.36 -17.84 -6.98
CA THR A 107 -16.32 -17.86 -5.88
C THR A 107 -17.47 -16.86 -6.07
N GLY A 108 -17.30 -15.89 -6.98
CA GLY A 108 -18.22 -14.77 -7.16
C GLY A 108 -18.26 -13.81 -5.95
N GLY A 109 -17.27 -13.92 -5.06
CA GLY A 109 -17.23 -13.21 -3.78
C GLY A 109 -16.24 -12.05 -3.76
N TRP A 110 -16.51 -11.07 -2.90
CA TRP A 110 -15.55 -10.02 -2.55
C TRP A 110 -14.92 -10.28 -1.19
N THR A 111 -13.60 -10.12 -1.11
CA THR A 111 -12.88 -9.97 0.15
C THR A 111 -12.54 -8.50 0.36
N TYR A 112 -12.79 -7.98 1.55
CA TYR A 112 -12.48 -6.60 1.92
C TYR A 112 -11.59 -6.56 3.15
N TRP A 113 -10.54 -5.74 3.10
CA TRP A 113 -9.64 -5.53 4.23
C TRP A 113 -9.83 -4.15 4.82
N ARG A 114 -9.86 -4.06 6.15
CA ARG A 114 -9.98 -2.78 6.89
C ARG A 114 -8.67 -2.34 7.55
N SER A 115 -7.69 -3.23 7.57
CA SER A 115 -6.32 -3.03 8.01
C SER A 115 -5.38 -3.76 7.04
N GLY A 116 -4.13 -3.31 6.99
CA GLY A 116 -3.11 -3.88 6.12
C GLY A 116 -1.98 -2.89 5.94
N PHE A 117 -1.34 -2.92 4.78
CA PHE A 117 -0.14 -2.15 4.48
C PHE A 117 -0.21 -1.54 3.10
N PHE A 118 0.30 -0.32 2.96
CA PHE A 118 0.52 0.31 1.66
C PHE A 118 2.01 0.45 1.40
N ARG A 119 2.40 0.29 0.14
CA ARG A 119 3.76 0.55 -0.34
C ARG A 119 3.70 1.43 -1.58
N VAL A 120 4.61 2.39 -1.62
CA VAL A 120 4.81 3.31 -2.73
C VAL A 120 6.16 2.98 -3.35
N THR A 121 6.18 2.71 -4.66
CA THR A 121 7.42 2.61 -5.41
C THR A 121 7.42 3.57 -6.59
N ILE A 122 8.60 4.14 -6.85
CA ILE A 122 8.88 5.04 -7.95
C ILE A 122 10.11 4.45 -8.64
N PRO A 123 9.95 3.82 -9.83
CA PRO A 123 11.07 3.22 -10.53
C PRO A 123 12.01 4.28 -11.08
N SER A 124 13.28 3.92 -11.26
CA SER A 124 14.23 4.75 -11.99
C SER A 124 13.83 4.77 -13.46
N GLN A 125 13.79 5.96 -14.05
CA GLN A 125 13.63 6.12 -15.49
C GLN A 125 14.87 5.65 -16.26
#